data_AF-A0A1Q3B342-F1
#
_entry.id   AF-A0A1Q3B342-F1
#
_cell.length_a   1.000
_cell.length_b   1.000
_cell.length_c   1.000
_cell.angle_alpha   90.00
_cell.angle_beta   90.00
_cell.angle_gamma   90.00
#
_symmetry.space_group_name_H-M   'P 1'
#
loop_
_entity.id
_entity.type
_entity.pdbx_description
1 polymer ?
#
loop_
_entity_poly.entity_id
_entity_poly.type
_entity_poly.pdbx_seq_one_letter_code
_entity_poly.pdbx_strand_id
1 'polypeptide(L)'
;MQSPRVVHFTEDNNEEGLRCILDLVGELRDKAAIRVTAYQQRVSRYYNKKVSPRPLRQGDLVLRNLAVADPTGTRGKLAPAWEGPYKIKRVLRPGTFKLETLGGREIARA
;
A
#
# COMPACT_ATOMS: atom_id res chain seq x y z
N MET A 1 -35.81 31.43 10.32
CA MET A 1 -35.07 32.09 9.22
C MET A 1 -34.59 31.01 8.25
N GLN A 2 -34.82 31.19 6.95
CA GLN A 2 -34.20 30.32 5.94
C GLN A 2 -32.70 30.64 5.82
N SER A 3 -31.90 29.63 5.47
CA SER A 3 -30.46 29.82 5.31
C SER A 3 -30.15 30.64 4.05
N PRO A 4 -29.06 31.42 4.03
CA PRO A 4 -28.67 32.19 2.84
C PRO A 4 -28.54 31.33 1.58
N ARG A 5 -28.13 30.07 1.73
CA ARG A 5 -28.04 29.09 0.64
C ARG A 5 -29.39 28.78 0.00
N VAL A 6 -30.46 28.78 0.79
CA VAL A 6 -31.84 28.56 0.30
C VAL A 6 -32.40 29.84 -0.32
N VAL A 7 -32.10 31.00 0.28
CA VAL A 7 -32.60 32.31 -0.19
C VAL A 7 -31.98 32.71 -1.53
N HIS A 8 -30.71 32.37 -1.77
CA HIS A 8 -29.98 32.69 -3.01
C HIS A 8 -29.94 31.55 -4.03
N PHE A 9 -30.75 30.50 -3.85
CA PHE A 9 -30.78 29.38 -4.78
C PHE A 9 -31.53 29.77 -6.07
N THR A 10 -30.88 29.59 -7.22
CA THR A 10 -31.51 29.58 -8.53
C THR A 10 -31.01 28.36 -9.31
N GLU A 11 -31.87 27.78 -10.13
CA GLU A 11 -31.58 26.56 -10.88
C GLU A 11 -30.42 26.77 -11.86
N ASP A 12 -30.40 27.90 -12.58
CA ASP A 12 -29.35 28.25 -13.53
C ASP A 12 -27.95 28.38 -12.88
N ASN A 13 -27.87 29.08 -11.75
CA ASN A 13 -26.60 29.24 -11.00
C ASN A 13 -26.10 27.89 -10.46
N ASN A 14 -27.03 27.01 -10.08
CA ASN A 14 -26.68 25.66 -9.64
C ASN A 14 -26.18 24.79 -10.81
N GLU A 15 -26.80 24.89 -11.99
CA GLU A 15 -26.36 24.15 -13.18
C GLU A 15 -24.98 24.61 -13.66
N GLU A 16 -24.75 25.92 -13.70
CA GLU A 16 -23.45 26.50 -14.06
C GLU A 16 -22.36 26.11 -13.06
N GLY A 17 -22.67 26.18 -11.76
CA GLY A 17 -21.78 25.72 -10.70
C GLY A 17 -21.46 24.22 -10.81
N LEU A 18 -22.44 23.39 -11.17
CA LEU A 18 -22.24 21.96 -11.36
C LEU A 18 -21.34 21.66 -12.56
N ARG A 19 -21.52 22.34 -13.70
CA ARG A 19 -20.67 22.19 -14.89
C ARG A 19 -19.22 22.55 -14.57
N CYS A 20 -18.99 23.69 -13.91
CA CYS A 20 -17.66 24.10 -13.46
C CYS A 20 -16.99 23.07 -12.53
N ILE A 21 -17.75 22.47 -11.60
CA ILE A 21 -17.22 21.42 -10.71
C ILE A 21 -16.87 20.15 -11.49
N LEU A 22 -17.68 19.77 -12.48
CA LEU A 22 -17.42 18.61 -13.33
C LEU A 22 -16.15 18.81 -14.15
N ASP A 23 -15.92 19.99 -14.70
CA ASP A 23 -14.68 20.33 -15.42
C ASP A 23 -13.45 20.24 -14.49
N LEU A 24 -13.60 20.67 -13.23
CA LEU A 24 -12.51 20.71 -12.25
C LEU A 24 -12.24 19.36 -11.55
N VAL A 25 -13.13 18.37 -11.70
CA VAL A 25 -13.06 17.12 -10.92
C VAL A 25 -11.75 16.35 -11.16
N GLY A 26 -11.22 16.40 -12.38
CA GLY A 26 -9.95 15.78 -12.75
C GLY A 26 -8.80 16.37 -11.95
N GLU A 27 -8.66 17.70 -11.99
CA GLU A 27 -7.59 18.43 -11.29
C GLU A 27 -7.65 18.21 -9.77
N LEU A 28 -8.86 18.14 -9.20
CA LEU A 28 -9.03 17.85 -7.77
C LEU A 28 -8.57 16.43 -7.41
N ARG A 29 -8.86 15.44 -8.26
CA ARG A 29 -8.39 14.06 -8.09
C ARG A 29 -6.87 13.98 -8.19
N ASP A 30 -6.28 14.66 -9.16
CA ASP A 30 -4.82 14.69 -9.35
C ASP A 30 -4.13 15.34 -8.15
N LYS A 31 -4.65 16.49 -7.69
CA LYS A 31 -4.16 17.16 -6.48
C LYS A 31 -4.29 16.26 -5.24
N ALA A 32 -5.39 15.52 -5.11
CA ALA A 32 -5.55 14.55 -4.03
C ALA A 32 -4.54 13.40 -4.13
N ALA A 33 -4.34 12.85 -5.34
CA ALA A 33 -3.37 11.79 -5.60
C ALA A 33 -1.94 12.24 -5.23
N ILE A 34 -1.53 13.44 -5.65
CA ILE A 34 -0.22 14.02 -5.30
C ILE A 34 -0.05 14.10 -3.79
N ARG A 35 -1.08 14.57 -3.06
CA ARG A 35 -1.03 14.65 -1.58
C ARG A 35 -0.90 13.27 -0.94
N VAL A 36 -1.63 12.27 -1.44
CA VAL A 36 -1.55 10.89 -0.94
C VAL A 36 -0.15 10.30 -1.19
N THR A 37 0.39 10.45 -2.40
CA THR A 37 1.73 9.97 -2.73
C THR A 37 2.80 10.66 -1.89
N ALA A 38 2.73 11.99 -1.74
CA ALA A 38 3.66 12.74 -0.90
C ALA A 38 3.62 12.29 0.56
N TYR A 39 2.42 12.03 1.09
CA TYR A 39 2.23 11.48 2.42
C TYR A 39 2.86 10.08 2.55
N GLN A 40 2.55 9.16 1.63
CA GLN A 40 3.10 7.81 1.62
C GLN A 40 4.65 7.81 1.56
N GLN A 41 5.23 8.67 0.73
CA GLN A 41 6.68 8.83 0.64
C GLN A 41 7.30 9.34 1.94
N ARG A 42 6.66 10.31 2.60
CA ARG A 42 7.12 10.84 3.90
C ARG A 42 7.12 9.76 4.97
N VAL A 43 6.04 8.98 5.04
CA VAL A 43 5.90 7.85 5.95
C VAL A 43 6.98 6.79 5.65
N SER A 44 7.15 6.41 4.39
CA SER A 44 8.18 5.45 3.97
C SER A 44 9.59 5.89 4.37
N ARG A 45 9.95 7.16 4.11
CA ARG A 45 11.26 7.71 4.51
C ARG A 45 11.49 7.65 6.02
N TYR A 46 10.47 8.01 6.81
CA TYR A 46 10.57 7.99 8.27
C TYR A 46 10.87 6.57 8.81
N TYR A 47 10.17 5.56 8.30
CA TYR A 47 10.40 4.18 8.73
C TYR A 47 11.69 3.59 8.15
N ASN A 48 11.97 3.81 6.87
CA ASN A 48 13.17 3.31 6.20
C ASN A 48 14.46 3.86 6.81
N LYS A 49 14.45 5.06 7.41
CA LYS A 49 15.60 5.61 8.13
C LYS A 49 16.07 4.69 9.28
N LYS A 50 15.17 3.91 9.88
CA LYS A 50 15.48 2.98 10.98
C LYS A 50 15.85 1.58 10.49
N VAL A 51 15.74 1.31 9.19
CA VAL A 51 16.05 0.01 8.61
C VAL A 51 17.55 -0.08 8.39
N SER A 52 18.21 -0.98 9.11
CA SER A 52 19.61 -1.32 8.86
C SER A 52 19.68 -2.42 7.79
N PRO A 53 20.39 -2.21 6.66
CA PRO A 53 20.59 -3.24 5.67
C PRO A 53 21.30 -4.44 6.28
N ARG A 54 20.63 -5.60 6.26
CA ARG A 54 21.21 -6.88 6.68
C ARG A 54 21.30 -7.80 5.46
N PRO A 55 22.51 -8.12 4.96
CA PRO A 55 22.66 -9.11 3.92
C PRO A 55 22.16 -10.47 4.43
N LEU A 56 21.18 -11.03 3.72
CA LEU A 56 20.64 -12.35 4.03
C LEU A 56 21.46 -13.43 3.33
N ARG A 57 21.76 -14.51 4.05
CA ARG A 57 22.58 -15.63 3.59
C ARG A 57 21.81 -16.94 3.70
N GLN A 58 22.31 -17.96 3.00
CA GLN A 58 21.82 -19.32 3.18
C GLN A 58 21.91 -19.73 4.66
N GLY A 59 20.85 -20.35 5.18
CA GLY A 59 20.73 -20.75 6.58
C GLY A 59 20.06 -19.72 7.49
N ASP A 60 19.95 -18.45 7.08
CA ASP A 60 19.27 -17.43 7.89
C ASP A 60 17.78 -17.74 8.06
N LEU A 61 17.26 -17.43 9.24
CA LEU A 61 15.83 -17.48 9.52
C LEU A 61 15.17 -16.15 9.15
N VAL A 62 14.08 -16.22 8.41
CA VAL A 62 13.34 -15.06 7.89
C VAL A 62 11.84 -15.25 8.01
N LEU A 63 11.12 -14.14 8.11
CA LEU A 63 9.67 -14.09 7.99
C LEU A 63 9.29 -13.71 6.55
N ARG A 64 8.26 -14.35 6.01
CA ARG A 64 7.72 -14.06 4.68
C ARG A 64 6.61 -13.02 4.80
N ASN A 65 6.69 -11.93 4.04
CA ASN A 65 5.63 -10.95 3.97
C ASN A 65 4.45 -11.52 3.16
N LEU A 66 3.29 -11.61 3.80
CA LEU A 66 2.09 -12.20 3.24
C LEU A 66 1.35 -11.27 2.27
N ALA A 67 1.44 -9.96 2.47
CA ALA A 67 0.85 -8.99 1.53
C ALA A 67 1.52 -9.06 0.14
N VAL A 68 2.80 -9.45 0.08
CA VAL A 68 3.52 -9.68 -1.17
C VAL A 68 3.27 -11.09 -1.71
N ALA A 69 3.07 -12.06 -0.82
CA ALA A 69 2.89 -13.47 -1.18
C ALA A 69 1.48 -13.81 -1.70
N ASP A 70 0.44 -13.14 -1.18
CA ASP A 70 -0.95 -13.26 -1.62
C ASP A 70 -1.53 -11.87 -1.90
N PRO A 71 -1.32 -11.34 -3.13
CA PRO A 71 -1.85 -10.04 -3.53
C PRO A 71 -3.37 -10.01 -3.65
N THR A 72 -4.03 -11.16 -3.71
CA THR A 72 -5.48 -11.31 -3.88
C THR A 72 -6.24 -10.82 -2.65
N GLY A 73 -5.56 -10.60 -1.52
CA GLY A 73 -6.16 -10.05 -0.31
C GLY A 73 -7.16 -11.00 0.33
N THR A 74 -7.03 -12.30 0.07
CA THR A 74 -7.89 -13.36 0.62
C THR A 74 -7.84 -13.37 2.15
N ARG A 75 -6.76 -12.84 2.73
CA ARG A 75 -6.60 -12.62 4.17
C ARG A 75 -7.18 -11.27 4.60
N GLY A 76 -8.12 -11.31 5.54
CA GLY A 76 -8.77 -10.11 6.08
C GLY A 76 -7.79 -9.14 6.76
N LYS A 77 -8.22 -7.89 6.97
CA LYS A 77 -7.39 -6.77 7.48
C LYS A 77 -6.67 -7.04 8.81
N LEU A 78 -7.19 -7.96 9.62
CA LEU A 78 -6.64 -8.34 10.93
C LEU A 78 -5.77 -9.60 10.90
N ALA A 79 -5.57 -10.21 9.73
CA ALA A 79 -4.66 -11.32 9.59
C ALA A 79 -3.20 -10.87 9.78
N PRO A 80 -2.31 -11.74 10.30
CA PRO A 80 -0.89 -11.44 10.38
C PRO A 80 -0.32 -11.04 9.02
N ALA A 81 0.48 -9.98 8.98
CA ALA A 81 1.16 -9.53 7.76
C ALA A 81 2.42 -10.38 7.43
N TRP A 82 2.90 -11.18 8.38
CA TRP A 82 4.11 -11.97 8.29
C TRP A 82 3.83 -13.43 8.65
N GLU A 83 4.47 -14.37 7.93
CA GLU A 83 4.38 -15.82 8.14
C GLU A 83 5.76 -16.43 8.32
N GLY A 84 5.83 -17.55 9.03
CA GLY A 84 7.07 -18.26 9.30
C GLY A 84 7.50 -18.14 10.76
N PRO A 85 8.60 -18.81 11.13
CA PRO A 85 9.91 -18.66 10.47
C PRO A 85 10.21 -19.67 9.36
N TYR A 86 10.90 -19.20 8.32
CA TYR A 86 11.47 -20.01 7.25
C TYR A 86 12.99 -19.91 7.24
N LYS A 87 13.65 -20.93 6.70
CA LYS A 87 15.10 -20.92 6.47
C LYS A 87 15.39 -20.61 5.01
N ILE A 88 16.41 -19.79 4.75
CA ILE A 88 16.90 -19.56 3.39
C ILE A 88 17.67 -20.79 2.94
N LYS A 89 17.09 -21.57 2.01
CA LYS A 89 17.76 -22.72 1.39
C LYS A 89 18.83 -22.28 0.39
N ARG A 90 18.54 -21.26 -0.41
CA ARG A 90 19.46 -20.75 -1.43
C ARG A 90 19.18 -19.30 -1.77
N VAL A 91 20.22 -18.49 -1.91
CA VAL A 91 20.15 -17.14 -2.48
C VAL A 91 20.19 -17.27 -4.00
N LEU A 92 19.15 -16.78 -4.71
CA LEU A 92 19.12 -16.82 -6.17
C LEU A 92 19.69 -15.54 -6.78
N ARG A 93 19.23 -14.40 -6.27
CA ARG A 93 19.62 -13.05 -6.64
C ARG A 93 19.50 -12.17 -5.40
N PRO A 94 20.16 -11.01 -5.34
CA PRO A 94 19.89 -10.02 -4.29
C PRO A 94 18.36 -9.78 -4.18
N GLY A 95 17.80 -10.01 -2.99
CA GLY A 95 16.36 -9.87 -2.74
C GLY A 95 15.47 -11.03 -3.19
N THR A 96 16.01 -12.09 -3.80
CA THR A 96 15.26 -13.29 -4.20
C THR A 96 15.85 -14.54 -3.60
N PHE A 97 15.06 -15.23 -2.77
CA PHE A 97 15.49 -16.37 -1.97
C PHE A 97 14.58 -17.58 -2.20
N LYS A 98 15.16 -18.79 -2.20
CA LYS A 98 14.40 -20.03 -2.01
C LYS A 98 14.30 -20.31 -0.52
N LEU A 99 13.08 -20.55 -0.05
CA LEU A 99 12.76 -20.79 1.35
C LEU A 99 12.40 -22.26 1.58
N GLU A 100 12.74 -22.75 2.77
CA GLU A 100 12.29 -24.05 3.27
C GLU A 100 11.69 -23.91 4.68
N THR A 101 10.76 -24.79 5.01
CA THR A 101 10.26 -24.93 6.38
C THR A 101 11.36 -25.45 7.29
N LEU A 102 11.19 -25.31 8.60
CA LEU A 102 12.11 -25.87 9.58
C LEU A 102 12.22 -27.41 9.48
N GLY A 103 11.21 -28.08 8.94
CA GLY A 103 11.21 -29.51 8.64
C GLY A 103 11.80 -29.89 7.28
N GLY A 104 12.44 -28.95 6.56
CA GLY A 104 13.14 -29.22 5.31
C GLY A 104 12.25 -29.29 4.05
N ARG A 105 10.96 -28.93 4.16
CA ARG A 105 10.07 -28.86 2.99
C ARG A 105 10.27 -27.54 2.27
N GLU A 106 10.55 -27.59 0.97
CA GLU A 106 10.64 -26.38 0.14
C GLU A 106 9.29 -25.65 0.02
N ILE A 107 9.35 -24.33 0.08
CA ILE A 107 8.20 -23.46 -0.15
C ILE A 107 8.14 -23.10 -1.62
N ALA A 108 7.03 -23.48 -2.27
CA ALA A 108 6.74 -23.09 -3.64
C ALA A 108 6.63 -21.56 -3.75
N ARG A 109 7.14 -21.04 -4.87
CA ARG A 109 6.95 -19.64 -5.23
C ARG A 109 5.49 -19.44 -5.61
N ALA A 110 4.86 -18.41 -5.03
CA ALA A 110 3.56 -17.92 -5.47
C ALA A 110 3.73 -17.10 -6.75
#